data_AF-A0A1U7Z1A6-F1
#
_entry.id   AF-A0A1U7Z1A6-F1
#
_cell.length_a   1.000
_cell.length_b   1.000
_cell.length_c   1.000
_cell.angle_alpha   90.00
_cell.angle_beta   90.00
_cell.angle_gamma   90.00
#
_symmetry.space_group_name_H-M   'P 1'
#
loop_
_entity.id
_entity.type
_entity.pdbx_description
1 polymer ?
#
loop_
_entity_poly.entity_id
_entity_poly.type
_entity_poly.pdbx_seq_one_letter_code
_entity_poly.pdbx_strand_id
1 'polypeptide(L)'
;MGFAAVRVPSVGSPTVGTGVTRQRKPHFPVKNVQFPGIRLVSKPNSSIINGEFQSFPPAAGAADRSYQVQWSEGAPGISTEDLGLGKQQPLLELGFTTNLVQIEPLISTNKDKDKVSNPKTQNANKEEGHDHRVEGGFVVPESNTFGHSFRDYEKESERKASVEEFYKNNHIYQTYEFAKKKKEEYGKLEKTKMSIWECCELLNEFVDESDPDLDEPQIEHLLQSAEAIRKDYPDHDWLHLTALIHDLGKVLLHPSFGGEPQWCVVGDTFPLGCAFHECIVHHQYFKGNPDHQNPTFRTKLGIYSENCGLDKVTMSWGHDEYMYLVAKGNKTTLPPAALFIIRFHSFYALHRSGAYTYLMNDDDKEMLKWLQVFSKYDLYSKSNVKINQEEVKAYYLSLIEKYFPAKLRW
;
A
#
# COMPACT_ATOMS: atom_id res chain seq x y z
N MET A 1 -55.69 -22.43 79.08
CA MET A 1 -54.61 -23.19 78.42
C MET A 1 -53.96 -22.19 77.47
N GLY A 2 -52.75 -21.65 77.67
CA GLY A 2 -51.46 -22.31 77.99
C GLY A 2 -50.99 -23.02 76.72
N PHE A 3 -49.89 -22.69 76.03
CA PHE A 3 -48.56 -22.13 76.37
C PHE A 3 -48.08 -21.19 75.21
N ALA A 4 -46.94 -20.49 75.17
CA ALA A 4 -46.04 -19.83 76.15
C ALA A 4 -45.10 -18.89 75.32
N ALA A 5 -44.45 -17.90 75.93
CA ALA A 5 -43.63 -16.89 75.24
C ALA A 5 -42.19 -16.78 75.77
N VAL A 6 -41.22 -16.48 74.90
CA VAL A 6 -39.90 -15.84 75.22
C VAL A 6 -39.52 -14.91 74.05
N ARG A 7 -38.64 -13.92 74.27
CA ARG A 7 -38.56 -12.63 73.55
C ARG A 7 -37.11 -12.09 73.45
N VAL A 8 -36.81 -11.24 72.45
CA VAL A 8 -35.68 -10.26 72.30
C VAL A 8 -34.21 -10.77 72.32
N PRO A 9 -33.17 -9.96 71.92
CA PRO A 9 -33.15 -8.58 71.37
C PRO A 9 -32.30 -8.35 70.08
N SER A 10 -32.30 -7.10 69.59
CA SER A 10 -31.56 -6.58 68.43
C SER A 10 -30.35 -5.68 68.77
N VAL A 11 -29.22 -5.84 68.06
CA VAL A 11 -28.10 -4.89 67.82
C VAL A 11 -27.42 -5.32 66.49
N GLY A 12 -26.86 -4.49 65.60
CA GLY A 12 -26.80 -3.02 65.46
C GLY A 12 -25.82 -2.64 64.32
N SER A 13 -26.04 -1.52 63.61
CA SER A 13 -25.27 -1.16 62.39
C SER A 13 -23.89 -0.54 62.67
N PRO A 14 -22.92 -0.72 61.75
CA PRO A 14 -22.19 0.46 61.25
C PRO A 14 -21.86 0.46 59.74
N THR A 15 -21.47 1.65 59.28
CA THR A 15 -21.08 2.07 57.92
C THR A 15 -19.90 1.32 57.30
N VAL A 16 -19.88 1.20 55.96
CA VAL A 16 -18.68 0.87 55.16
C VAL A 16 -18.29 2.07 54.31
N GLY A 17 -17.01 2.46 54.37
CA GLY A 17 -16.46 3.64 53.70
C GLY A 17 -15.89 3.38 52.30
N THR A 18 -15.60 4.47 51.60
CA THR A 18 -14.95 4.49 50.29
C THR A 18 -13.45 4.17 50.39
N GLY A 19 -12.93 3.35 49.47
CA GLY A 19 -11.52 2.94 49.47
C GLY A 19 -11.06 2.42 48.11
N VAL A 20 -10.71 3.33 47.20
CA VAL A 20 -10.12 2.98 45.89
C VAL A 20 -8.64 2.69 46.06
N THR A 21 -8.27 1.40 46.05
CA THR A 21 -6.87 0.97 46.18
C THR A 21 -6.18 0.95 44.80
N ARG A 22 -5.35 1.96 44.51
CA ARG A 22 -4.45 1.94 43.34
C ARG A 22 -3.44 0.77 43.45
N GLN A 23 -3.58 -0.25 42.61
CA GLN A 23 -2.51 -1.23 42.41
C GLN A 23 -1.32 -0.57 41.70
N ARG A 24 -0.10 -0.80 42.20
CA ARG A 24 1.15 -0.32 41.58
C ARG A 24 1.65 -1.38 40.59
N LYS A 25 2.05 -0.96 39.38
CA LYS A 25 2.74 -1.84 38.42
C LYS A 25 4.09 -2.30 39.02
N PRO A 26 4.52 -3.56 38.79
CA PRO A 26 5.84 -4.02 39.22
C PRO A 26 6.96 -3.35 38.40
N HIS A 27 8.06 -3.04 39.06
CA HIS A 27 9.23 -2.39 38.49
C HIS A 27 10.32 -3.43 38.24
N PHE A 28 10.66 -3.69 36.98
CA PHE A 28 11.73 -4.64 36.62
C PHE A 28 13.11 -3.96 36.66
N PRO A 29 14.12 -4.54 37.33
CA PRO A 29 15.45 -3.96 37.39
C PRO A 29 16.22 -4.20 36.09
N VAL A 30 16.64 -3.11 35.44
CA VAL A 30 17.55 -3.16 34.28
C VAL A 30 18.92 -3.68 34.74
N LYS A 31 19.35 -4.83 34.20
CA LYS A 31 20.72 -5.32 34.37
C LYS A 31 21.61 -4.67 33.32
N ASN A 32 22.63 -3.94 33.78
CA ASN A 32 23.71 -3.46 32.90
C ASN A 32 24.47 -4.66 32.31
N VAL A 33 24.41 -4.83 30.98
CA VAL A 33 25.28 -5.72 30.23
C VAL A 33 26.44 -4.90 29.67
N GLN A 34 27.66 -5.29 30.01
CA GLN A 34 28.88 -4.56 29.68
C GLN A 34 29.68 -5.35 28.63
N PHE A 35 29.79 -4.82 27.42
CA PHE A 35 30.66 -5.36 26.37
C PHE A 35 32.00 -4.59 26.32
N PRO A 36 33.13 -5.28 26.08
CA PRO A 36 34.45 -4.64 26.16
C PRO A 36 34.89 -4.00 24.84
N GLY A 37 35.55 -2.84 24.96
CA GLY A 37 36.50 -2.36 23.95
C GLY A 37 35.99 -1.30 22.99
N ILE A 38 36.27 -0.03 23.31
CA ILE A 38 37.01 0.91 22.46
C ILE A 38 37.56 2.01 23.37
N ARG A 39 38.86 2.32 23.25
CA ARG A 39 39.50 3.45 23.96
C ARG A 39 39.27 4.73 23.15
N LEU A 40 38.62 5.73 23.75
CA LEU A 40 38.69 7.11 23.26
C LEU A 40 39.72 7.89 24.08
N VAL A 41 40.69 8.49 23.38
CA VAL A 41 41.73 9.33 23.97
C VAL A 41 41.21 10.76 24.05
N SER A 42 41.31 11.37 25.22
CA SER A 42 40.91 12.75 25.46
C SER A 42 42.03 13.75 25.14
N LYS A 43 41.66 14.91 24.57
CA LYS A 43 42.29 16.22 24.87
C LYS A 43 41.23 17.33 24.83
N PRO A 44 41.32 18.37 25.69
CA PRO A 44 40.30 19.40 25.83
C PRO A 44 40.64 20.71 25.10
N ASN A 45 39.61 21.52 24.86
CA ASN A 45 39.55 23.00 24.96
C ASN A 45 38.13 23.43 24.54
N SER A 46 37.23 23.86 25.44
CA SER A 46 37.19 25.12 26.21
C SER A 46 36.55 26.31 25.46
N SER A 47 35.24 26.50 25.64
CA SER A 47 34.61 27.83 25.75
C SER A 47 33.19 27.69 26.31
N ILE A 48 32.97 28.24 27.51
CA ILE A 48 31.66 28.28 28.18
C ILE A 48 30.92 29.54 27.70
N ILE A 49 29.64 29.42 27.35
CA ILE A 49 28.68 30.53 27.40
C ILE A 49 27.37 30.01 27.99
N ASN A 50 26.88 30.66 29.04
CA ASN A 50 25.62 30.31 29.71
C ASN A 50 24.41 30.86 28.93
N GLY A 51 23.28 30.16 29.01
CA GLY A 51 21.97 30.65 28.55
C GLY A 51 20.85 29.90 29.26
N GLU A 52 20.11 30.58 30.13
CA GLU A 52 19.07 29.98 30.98
C GLU A 52 17.78 29.67 30.22
N PHE A 53 17.07 28.62 30.65
CA PHE A 53 15.72 28.31 30.20
C PHE A 53 14.71 29.32 30.78
N GLN A 54 13.86 29.91 29.93
CA GLN A 54 12.58 30.49 30.36
C GLN A 54 11.42 29.87 29.58
N SER A 55 10.44 29.39 30.34
CA SER A 55 9.17 28.85 29.85
C SER A 55 8.13 29.93 29.64
N PHE A 56 7.32 29.84 28.58
CA PHE A 56 6.09 30.62 28.43
C PHE A 56 4.86 29.72 28.20
N PRO A 57 3.68 30.07 28.77
CA PRO A 57 2.44 29.30 28.65
C PRO A 57 1.62 29.66 27.38
N PRO A 58 0.58 28.89 27.02
CA PRO A 58 -0.16 29.07 25.77
C PRO A 58 -1.28 30.11 25.87
N ALA A 59 -1.62 30.73 24.73
CA ALA A 59 -2.83 31.53 24.55
C ALA A 59 -3.40 31.37 23.12
N ALA A 60 -4.73 31.47 23.01
CA ALA A 60 -5.49 31.24 21.78
C ALA A 60 -5.80 32.56 21.03
N GLY A 61 -6.35 32.45 19.82
CA GLY A 61 -7.20 33.51 19.24
C GLY A 61 -6.90 33.92 17.81
N ALA A 62 -7.79 33.49 16.91
CA ALA A 62 -8.21 34.08 15.63
C ALA A 62 -7.49 35.34 15.07
N ALA A 63 -7.20 35.32 13.75
CA ALA A 63 -7.76 36.23 12.73
C ALA A 63 -6.84 36.39 11.50
N ASP A 64 -7.36 35.93 10.36
CA ASP A 64 -7.30 36.56 9.03
C ASP A 64 -6.22 37.63 8.77
N ARG A 65 -5.25 37.30 7.92
CA ARG A 65 -4.50 38.27 7.11
C ARG A 65 -4.26 37.75 5.70
N SER A 66 -4.94 38.37 4.75
CA SER A 66 -4.64 38.33 3.33
C SER A 66 -3.27 38.93 3.02
N TYR A 67 -2.53 38.32 2.09
CA TYR A 67 -1.27 38.85 1.56
C TYR A 67 -1.48 39.36 0.14
N GLN A 68 -1.21 40.64 -0.08
CA GLN A 68 -1.17 41.25 -1.41
C GLN A 68 0.20 41.02 -2.05
N VAL A 69 0.21 40.66 -3.33
CA VAL A 69 1.43 40.51 -4.14
C VAL A 69 1.79 41.86 -4.76
N GLN A 70 3.03 42.33 -4.54
CA GLN A 70 3.61 43.42 -5.32
C GLN A 70 4.64 42.88 -6.31
N TRP A 71 4.54 43.34 -7.56
CA TRP A 71 5.54 43.13 -8.60
C TRP A 71 6.53 44.30 -8.62
N SER A 72 7.79 44.04 -9.00
CA SER A 72 8.75 45.09 -9.37
C SER A 72 9.55 44.66 -10.59
N GLU A 73 9.39 45.38 -11.70
CA GLU A 73 10.25 45.30 -12.89
C GLU A 73 11.57 46.04 -12.66
N GLY A 74 12.62 45.70 -13.41
CA GLY A 74 13.85 46.50 -13.45
C GLY A 74 15.12 45.72 -13.80
N ALA A 75 15.41 45.59 -15.10
CA ALA A 75 16.75 45.24 -15.58
C ALA A 75 17.66 46.49 -15.64
N PRO A 76 18.98 46.30 -15.74
CA PRO A 76 19.62 46.70 -16.99
C PRO A 76 20.66 45.68 -17.49
N GLY A 77 20.94 45.69 -18.80
CA GLY A 77 21.92 44.81 -19.45
C GLY A 77 23.08 45.54 -20.14
N ILE A 78 24.10 44.77 -20.55
CA ILE A 78 25.27 45.11 -21.39
C ILE A 78 25.57 43.81 -22.17
N SER A 79 25.23 43.71 -23.47
CA SER A 79 26.01 44.00 -24.69
C SER A 79 26.80 42.79 -25.24
N THR A 80 27.06 42.80 -26.56
CA THR A 80 27.28 41.63 -27.43
C THR A 80 28.69 41.54 -28.03
N GLU A 81 28.91 40.47 -28.82
CA GLU A 81 30.06 40.20 -29.74
C GLU A 81 31.32 39.64 -29.03
N ASP A 82 32.08 38.67 -29.58
CA ASP A 82 32.10 38.13 -30.96
C ASP A 82 32.72 36.70 -31.09
N LEU A 83 32.47 36.01 -32.22
CA LEU A 83 33.17 34.81 -32.80
C LEU A 83 33.28 33.49 -31.97
N GLY A 84 33.17 32.27 -32.52
CA GLY A 84 32.81 31.82 -33.88
C GLY A 84 33.04 30.30 -34.11
N LEU A 85 32.13 29.66 -34.87
CA LEU A 85 32.25 28.43 -35.70
C LEU A 85 33.10 27.21 -35.22
N GLY A 86 32.44 26.05 -34.96
CA GLY A 86 33.11 24.76 -34.72
C GLY A 86 32.26 23.51 -35.05
N LYS A 87 32.61 22.82 -36.14
CA LYS A 87 31.95 21.68 -36.83
C LYS A 87 31.44 20.47 -36.01
N GLN A 88 30.34 19.89 -36.53
CA GLN A 88 29.96 18.46 -36.62
C GLN A 88 30.82 17.38 -35.91
N GLN A 89 30.18 16.53 -35.09
CA GLN A 89 29.94 15.09 -35.38
C GLN A 89 28.97 14.45 -34.36
N PRO A 90 28.17 13.42 -34.74
CA PRO A 90 27.25 12.73 -33.83
C PRO A 90 27.94 11.62 -33.01
N LEU A 91 27.45 11.38 -31.79
CA LEU A 91 27.91 10.29 -30.92
C LEU A 91 27.11 9.00 -31.17
N LEU A 92 27.82 7.87 -31.08
CA LEU A 92 27.37 6.55 -31.56
C LEU A 92 26.08 6.02 -30.92
N GLU A 93 25.25 5.38 -31.75
CA GLU A 93 24.30 4.36 -31.31
C GLU A 93 25.06 3.14 -30.77
N LEU A 94 24.73 2.69 -29.55
CA LEU A 94 25.14 1.38 -29.04
C LEU A 94 24.10 0.33 -29.44
N GLY A 95 24.33 -0.31 -30.58
CA GLY A 95 23.50 -1.42 -31.05
C GLY A 95 23.64 -2.66 -30.16
N PHE A 96 22.54 -3.05 -29.50
CA PHE A 96 22.43 -4.36 -28.87
C PHE A 96 21.90 -5.38 -29.89
N THR A 97 22.74 -6.32 -30.28
CA THR A 97 22.35 -7.46 -31.13
C THR A 97 21.55 -8.48 -30.32
N THR A 98 20.25 -8.58 -30.56
CA THR A 98 19.41 -9.67 -30.05
C THR A 98 19.52 -10.89 -30.97
N ASN A 99 19.96 -12.02 -30.43
CA ASN A 99 19.93 -13.30 -31.13
C ASN A 99 18.47 -13.80 -31.19
N LEU A 100 17.81 -13.58 -32.31
CA LEU A 100 16.51 -14.18 -32.61
C LEU A 100 16.67 -15.66 -32.98
N VAL A 101 16.18 -16.55 -32.13
CA VAL A 101 15.97 -17.96 -32.48
C VAL A 101 14.62 -18.06 -33.20
N GLN A 102 14.65 -18.38 -34.50
CA GLN A 102 13.44 -18.68 -35.25
C GLN A 102 12.85 -20.02 -34.80
N ILE A 103 11.53 -20.06 -34.61
CA ILE A 103 10.74 -21.28 -34.56
C ILE A 103 9.64 -21.13 -35.63
N GLU A 104 9.64 -21.98 -36.64
CA GLU A 104 8.64 -21.98 -37.71
C GLU A 104 7.38 -22.77 -37.31
N PRO A 105 6.16 -22.31 -37.63
CA PRO A 105 4.94 -23.06 -37.40
C PRO A 105 4.63 -24.01 -38.57
N LEU A 106 4.49 -25.31 -38.27
CA LEU A 106 3.98 -26.31 -39.20
C LEU A 106 2.47 -26.18 -39.39
N ILE A 107 2.04 -25.74 -40.58
CA ILE A 107 0.63 -25.75 -40.99
C ILE A 107 0.37 -27.04 -41.78
N SER A 108 -0.55 -27.88 -41.27
CA SER A 108 -1.17 -28.95 -42.07
C SER A 108 -2.61 -28.55 -42.40
N THR A 109 -3.00 -28.77 -43.66
CA THR A 109 -4.36 -28.49 -44.15
C THR A 109 -5.10 -29.79 -44.41
N ASN A 110 -6.40 -29.81 -44.11
CA ASN A 110 -7.35 -30.52 -44.96
C ASN A 110 -8.76 -29.94 -44.81
N LYS A 111 -9.48 -29.90 -45.92
CA LYS A 111 -10.91 -29.56 -46.00
C LYS A 111 -11.69 -30.87 -46.06
N ASP A 112 -12.89 -30.90 -45.50
CA ASP A 112 -14.07 -31.18 -46.33
C ASP A 112 -15.39 -30.76 -45.67
N LYS A 113 -16.46 -30.73 -46.46
CA LYS A 113 -17.78 -30.18 -46.11
C LYS A 113 -18.82 -31.30 -45.95
N ASP A 114 -19.82 -31.13 -45.08
CA ASP A 114 -21.18 -30.67 -45.46
C ASP A 114 -22.28 -30.97 -44.39
N LYS A 115 -23.28 -30.06 -44.37
CA LYS A 115 -24.71 -30.26 -44.01
C LYS A 115 -25.23 -30.39 -42.56
N VAL A 116 -25.75 -29.24 -42.09
CA VAL A 116 -27.15 -29.00 -41.64
C VAL A 116 -27.79 -29.95 -40.60
N SER A 117 -28.01 -29.43 -39.39
CA SER A 117 -29.36 -29.09 -38.88
C SER A 117 -29.29 -28.34 -37.54
N ASN A 118 -30.33 -27.56 -37.23
CA ASN A 118 -30.47 -26.78 -35.98
C ASN A 118 -31.67 -27.36 -35.21
N PRO A 119 -31.55 -27.57 -33.89
CA PRO A 119 -32.33 -26.69 -33.01
C PRO A 119 -31.63 -26.25 -31.72
N LYS A 120 -32.12 -25.13 -31.19
CA LYS A 120 -31.74 -24.47 -29.94
C LYS A 120 -31.74 -25.39 -28.71
N THR A 121 -30.66 -25.39 -27.94
CA THR A 121 -30.72 -25.44 -26.46
C THR A 121 -29.51 -24.76 -25.82
N GLN A 122 -29.66 -24.28 -24.59
CA GLN A 122 -28.61 -23.67 -23.77
C GLN A 122 -27.69 -24.75 -23.17
N ASN A 123 -26.37 -24.53 -23.13
CA ASN A 123 -25.57 -24.51 -21.88
C ASN A 123 -24.05 -24.36 -22.08
N ALA A 124 -23.46 -23.65 -21.12
CA ALA A 124 -22.05 -23.62 -20.70
C ALA A 124 -20.99 -24.38 -21.53
N ASN A 125 -20.16 -23.63 -22.25
CA ASN A 125 -18.80 -24.07 -22.57
C ASN A 125 -17.91 -23.81 -21.34
N LYS A 126 -17.31 -24.88 -20.81
CA LYS A 126 -16.11 -24.77 -19.97
C LYS A 126 -14.92 -24.52 -20.89
N GLU A 127 -14.14 -23.48 -20.62
CA GLU A 127 -12.78 -23.39 -21.15
C GLU A 127 -11.85 -24.18 -20.23
N GLU A 128 -11.22 -25.23 -20.78
CA GLU A 128 -10.25 -26.05 -20.06
C GLU A 128 -8.88 -25.35 -20.01
N GLY A 129 -8.76 -24.37 -19.13
CA GLY A 129 -7.45 -23.98 -18.60
C GLY A 129 -6.94 -25.08 -17.67
N HIS A 130 -5.70 -25.55 -17.89
CA HIS A 130 -5.06 -26.58 -17.06
C HIS A 130 -4.64 -26.00 -15.70
N ASP A 131 -5.63 -25.77 -14.84
CA ASP A 131 -5.46 -25.25 -13.48
C ASP A 131 -5.11 -26.42 -12.54
N HIS A 132 -3.88 -26.47 -12.04
CA HIS A 132 -3.44 -27.43 -11.02
C HIS A 132 -4.00 -27.06 -9.64
N ARG A 133 -5.32 -27.11 -9.49
CA ARG A 133 -5.98 -26.97 -8.20
C ARG A 133 -5.72 -28.22 -7.35
N VAL A 134 -5.05 -28.03 -6.23
CA VAL A 134 -5.01 -29.01 -5.15
C VAL A 134 -6.42 -29.13 -4.55
N GLU A 135 -6.90 -30.35 -4.29
CA GLU A 135 -8.15 -30.55 -3.55
C GLU A 135 -8.00 -29.96 -2.13
N GLY A 136 -8.83 -28.97 -1.79
CA GLY A 136 -8.81 -28.32 -0.47
C GLY A 136 -8.25 -26.89 -0.40
N GLY A 137 -8.21 -26.17 -1.54
CA GLY A 137 -7.81 -24.76 -1.60
C GLY A 137 -8.64 -23.81 -0.73
N PHE A 138 -8.15 -22.59 -0.56
CA PHE A 138 -8.64 -21.57 0.36
C PHE A 138 -10.15 -21.32 0.25
N VAL A 139 -10.83 -21.53 1.38
CA VAL A 139 -12.27 -21.28 1.53
C VAL A 139 -12.45 -19.82 1.94
N VAL A 140 -13.03 -19.02 1.05
CA VAL A 140 -13.42 -17.64 1.35
C VAL A 140 -14.42 -17.64 2.51
N PRO A 141 -14.14 -16.93 3.62
CA PRO A 141 -15.05 -16.88 4.75
C PRO A 141 -16.31 -16.07 4.40
N GLU A 142 -17.45 -16.45 4.98
CA GLU A 142 -18.74 -15.81 4.72
C GLU A 142 -18.82 -14.36 5.23
N SER A 143 -17.90 -13.95 6.11
CA SER A 143 -17.83 -12.60 6.68
C SER A 143 -16.43 -12.23 7.17
N ASN A 144 -16.17 -10.92 7.30
CA ASN A 144 -14.94 -10.32 7.81
C ASN A 144 -14.80 -10.49 9.34
N THR A 145 -13.72 -9.94 9.91
CA THR A 145 -13.43 -10.01 11.36
C THR A 145 -14.53 -9.42 12.26
N PHE A 146 -15.35 -8.51 11.73
CA PHE A 146 -16.50 -7.89 12.39
C PHE A 146 -17.84 -8.61 12.12
N GLY A 147 -17.83 -9.73 11.40
CA GLY A 147 -19.03 -10.50 11.05
C GLY A 147 -19.89 -9.81 9.99
N HIS A 148 -19.27 -9.09 9.05
CA HIS A 148 -19.93 -8.34 7.97
C HIS A 148 -19.44 -8.79 6.58
N SER A 149 -20.16 -8.39 5.52
CA SER A 149 -19.66 -8.55 4.15
C SER A 149 -18.36 -7.77 3.97
N PHE A 150 -17.34 -8.38 3.36
CA PHE A 150 -16.08 -7.71 3.05
C PHE A 150 -16.29 -6.48 2.17
N ARG A 151 -15.62 -5.37 2.52
CA ARG A 151 -15.67 -4.10 1.78
C ARG A 151 -17.09 -3.54 1.59
N ASP A 152 -17.89 -3.57 2.65
CA ASP A 152 -19.21 -2.93 2.72
C ASP A 152 -19.09 -1.48 3.22
N TYR A 153 -19.03 -0.53 2.29
CA TYR A 153 -18.89 0.91 2.58
C TYR A 153 -20.23 1.61 2.89
N GLU A 154 -21.36 0.98 2.57
CA GLU A 154 -22.70 1.58 2.75
C GLU A 154 -23.28 1.26 4.13
N LYS A 155 -22.89 0.14 4.72
CA LYS A 155 -23.38 -0.30 6.03
C LYS A 155 -22.91 0.59 7.17
N GLU A 156 -23.87 0.94 8.03
CA GLU A 156 -23.61 1.72 9.24
C GLU A 156 -22.67 0.96 10.20
N SER A 157 -21.53 1.56 10.50
CA SER A 157 -20.48 1.04 11.39
C SER A 157 -19.74 2.21 12.03
N GLU A 158 -19.04 1.98 13.15
CA GLU A 158 -18.26 3.03 13.84
C GLU A 158 -17.16 3.62 12.95
N ARG A 159 -16.69 2.88 11.94
CA ARG A 159 -15.65 3.31 10.97
C ARG A 159 -16.20 3.98 9.71
N LYS A 160 -17.51 3.92 9.43
CA LYS A 160 -18.08 4.44 8.18
C LYS A 160 -17.73 5.91 7.93
N ALA A 161 -17.92 6.76 8.94
CA ALA A 161 -17.66 8.19 8.83
C ALA A 161 -16.16 8.53 8.63
N SER A 162 -15.23 7.76 9.23
CA SER A 162 -13.80 7.98 9.02
C SER A 162 -13.34 7.47 7.66
N VAL A 163 -13.85 6.32 7.20
CA VAL A 163 -13.57 5.78 5.85
C VAL A 163 -14.14 6.69 4.75
N GLU A 164 -15.33 7.24 4.93
CA GLU A 164 -15.93 8.19 3.97
C GLU A 164 -15.14 9.52 3.91
N GLU A 165 -14.75 10.09 5.06
CA GLU A 165 -13.92 11.30 5.09
C GLU A 165 -12.50 11.04 4.56
N PHE A 166 -11.94 9.85 4.79
CA PHE A 166 -10.69 9.39 4.18
C PHE A 166 -10.80 9.42 2.65
N TYR A 167 -11.79 8.73 2.07
CA TYR A 167 -11.93 8.63 0.60
C TYR A 167 -12.30 9.98 -0.03
N LYS A 168 -13.08 10.81 0.67
CA LYS A 168 -13.33 12.20 0.28
C LYS A 168 -12.04 13.00 0.14
N ASN A 169 -11.12 12.93 1.12
CA ASN A 169 -9.85 13.63 1.04
C ASN A 169 -8.92 13.03 -0.03
N ASN A 170 -8.86 11.70 -0.15
CA ASN A 170 -8.14 11.03 -1.23
C ASN A 170 -8.62 11.52 -2.61
N HIS A 171 -9.92 11.42 -2.91
CA HIS A 171 -10.46 11.78 -4.21
C HIS A 171 -10.37 13.27 -4.54
N ILE A 172 -10.33 14.17 -3.54
CA ILE A 172 -10.18 15.61 -3.76
C ILE A 172 -8.72 15.99 -4.06
N TYR A 173 -7.74 15.41 -3.33
CA TYR A 173 -6.35 15.88 -3.36
C TYR A 173 -5.40 15.03 -4.24
N GLN A 174 -5.76 13.80 -4.57
CA GLN A 174 -5.05 13.00 -5.58
C GLN A 174 -5.25 13.62 -6.96
N THR A 175 -4.24 14.36 -7.42
CA THR A 175 -4.20 14.98 -8.75
C THR A 175 -3.00 14.45 -9.52
N TYR A 176 -3.07 14.48 -10.86
CA TYR A 176 -2.00 14.03 -11.75
C TYR A 176 -0.65 14.68 -11.42
N GLU A 177 -0.64 15.99 -11.13
CA GLU A 177 0.57 16.71 -10.74
C GLU A 177 1.01 16.43 -9.29
N PHE A 178 0.09 16.12 -8.37
CA PHE A 178 0.47 15.65 -7.02
C PHE A 178 1.18 14.29 -7.10
N ALA A 179 0.57 13.31 -7.78
CA ALA A 179 1.12 11.96 -7.87
C ALA A 179 2.48 11.93 -8.59
N LYS A 180 2.64 12.72 -9.68
CA LYS A 180 3.95 12.90 -10.34
C LYS A 180 5.01 13.45 -9.40
N LYS A 181 4.71 14.51 -8.63
CA LYS A 181 5.66 15.10 -7.67
C LYS A 181 6.06 14.12 -6.57
N LYS A 182 5.09 13.37 -6.03
CA LYS A 182 5.38 12.31 -5.04
C LYS A 182 6.24 11.20 -5.63
N LYS A 183 5.93 10.73 -6.84
CA LYS A 183 6.75 9.74 -7.56
C LYS A 183 8.18 10.23 -7.84
N GLU A 184 8.37 11.51 -8.16
CA GLU A 184 9.71 12.11 -8.32
C GLU A 184 10.45 12.25 -6.97
N GLU A 185 9.76 12.65 -5.90
CA GLU A 185 10.34 12.79 -4.56
C GLU A 185 10.79 11.43 -4.01
N TYR A 186 9.86 10.47 -3.93
CA TYR A 186 10.05 9.19 -3.28
C TYR A 186 10.79 8.17 -4.16
N GLY A 187 10.70 8.28 -5.49
CA GLY A 187 11.45 7.44 -6.42
C GLY A 187 12.98 7.55 -6.33
N LYS A 188 13.49 8.53 -5.57
CA LYS A 188 14.93 8.67 -5.25
C LYS A 188 15.43 7.60 -4.29
N LEU A 189 14.56 7.06 -3.43
CA LEU A 189 14.88 6.07 -2.39
C LEU A 189 16.05 6.54 -1.49
N GLU A 190 15.81 7.66 -0.79
CA GLU A 190 16.81 8.37 0.03
C GLU A 190 16.35 8.60 1.48
N LYS A 191 15.22 8.03 1.89
CA LYS A 191 14.66 8.17 3.23
C LYS A 191 15.43 7.31 4.23
N THR A 192 15.71 6.04 3.91
CA THR A 192 16.52 5.16 4.80
C THR A 192 17.18 3.97 4.08
N LYS A 193 17.95 3.16 4.83
CA LYS A 193 18.45 1.84 4.42
C LYS A 193 18.11 0.77 5.44
N MET A 194 17.20 -0.13 5.10
CA MET A 194 16.77 -1.25 5.93
C MET A 194 16.42 -2.49 5.08
N SER A 195 16.38 -3.65 5.71
CA SER A 195 15.92 -4.90 5.13
C SER A 195 14.38 -4.92 5.03
N ILE A 196 13.83 -5.85 4.26
CA ILE A 196 12.39 -6.08 4.19
C ILE A 196 11.83 -6.47 5.56
N TRP A 197 12.52 -7.32 6.32
CA TRP A 197 12.01 -7.78 7.61
C TRP A 197 11.98 -6.67 8.68
N GLU A 198 12.98 -5.78 8.69
CA GLU A 198 12.94 -4.58 9.54
C GLU A 198 11.77 -3.64 9.16
N CYS A 199 11.36 -3.61 7.87
CA CYS A 199 10.16 -2.88 7.46
C CYS A 199 8.87 -3.52 7.98
N CYS A 200 8.76 -4.86 7.95
CA CYS A 200 7.64 -5.59 8.54
C CYS A 200 7.53 -5.28 10.04
N GLU A 201 8.65 -5.32 10.77
CA GLU A 201 8.70 -5.03 12.21
C GLU A 201 8.36 -3.56 12.52
N LEU A 202 8.74 -2.61 11.65
CA LEU A 202 8.40 -1.18 11.79
C LEU A 202 6.90 -0.89 11.59
N LEU A 203 6.24 -1.61 10.68
CA LEU A 203 4.81 -1.43 10.41
C LEU A 203 3.88 -2.00 11.49
N ASN A 204 4.43 -2.70 12.48
CA ASN A 204 3.69 -3.14 13.66
C ASN A 204 3.14 -1.98 14.53
N GLU A 205 3.57 -0.73 14.27
CA GLU A 205 3.10 0.48 14.97
C GLU A 205 1.89 1.17 14.29
N PHE A 206 1.43 0.68 13.13
CA PHE A 206 0.38 1.33 12.31
C PHE A 206 -0.86 0.46 12.10
N VAL A 207 -2.02 1.13 12.02
CA VAL A 207 -3.33 0.58 11.63
C VAL A 207 -3.83 1.35 10.40
N ASP A 208 -4.32 0.63 9.40
CA ASP A 208 -4.87 1.20 8.16
C ASP A 208 -6.26 1.80 8.42
N GLU A 209 -6.40 3.12 8.25
CA GLU A 209 -7.69 3.81 8.47
C GLU A 209 -8.73 3.52 7.36
N SER A 210 -8.28 3.17 6.15
CA SER A 210 -9.13 2.95 4.97
C SER A 210 -9.79 1.58 4.90
N ASP A 211 -9.25 0.61 5.64
CA ASP A 211 -9.73 -0.78 5.66
C ASP A 211 -10.98 -0.94 6.56
N PRO A 212 -12.16 -1.30 6.02
CA PRO A 212 -13.33 -1.59 6.83
C PRO A 212 -13.29 -2.97 7.50
N ASP A 213 -12.32 -3.82 7.19
CA ASP A 213 -12.32 -5.25 7.49
C ASP A 213 -11.30 -5.70 8.59
N LEU A 214 -10.42 -4.81 9.07
CA LEU A 214 -9.34 -5.16 10.03
C LEU A 214 -8.95 -4.03 11.01
N ASP A 215 -8.58 -4.38 12.25
CA ASP A 215 -8.03 -3.50 13.32
C ASP A 215 -6.77 -4.11 13.98
N GLU A 216 -6.03 -4.95 13.25
CA GLU A 216 -4.82 -5.63 13.70
C GLU A 216 -3.54 -4.97 13.16
N PRO A 217 -2.37 -5.15 13.82
CA PRO A 217 -1.10 -4.61 13.32
C PRO A 217 -0.76 -5.14 11.93
N GLN A 218 -0.27 -4.25 11.06
CA GLN A 218 -0.04 -4.52 9.65
C GLN A 218 0.80 -5.79 9.35
N ILE A 219 1.77 -6.15 10.22
CA ILE A 219 2.59 -7.36 10.05
C ILE A 219 1.77 -8.67 10.11
N GLU A 220 0.66 -8.69 10.85
CA GLU A 220 -0.22 -9.85 10.95
C GLU A 220 -0.94 -10.10 9.62
N HIS A 221 -1.52 -9.06 9.01
CA HIS A 221 -2.11 -9.12 7.66
C HIS A 221 -1.13 -9.66 6.60
N LEU A 222 0.11 -9.16 6.61
CA LEU A 222 1.15 -9.60 5.67
C LEU A 222 1.44 -11.11 5.80
N LEU A 223 1.50 -11.62 7.03
CA LEU A 223 1.75 -13.03 7.32
C LEU A 223 0.52 -13.91 7.03
N GLN A 224 -0.69 -13.44 7.35
CA GLN A 224 -1.94 -14.13 7.03
C GLN A 224 -2.10 -14.33 5.52
N SER A 225 -1.87 -13.27 4.73
CA SER A 225 -1.91 -13.33 3.27
C SER A 225 -0.85 -14.27 2.70
N ALA A 226 0.38 -14.20 3.23
CA ALA A 226 1.49 -15.01 2.76
C ALA A 226 1.35 -16.50 3.10
N GLU A 227 0.95 -16.87 4.33
CA GLU A 227 0.71 -18.26 4.71
C GLU A 227 -0.52 -18.86 4.01
N ALA A 228 -1.58 -18.06 3.80
CA ALA A 228 -2.76 -18.52 3.06
C ALA A 228 -2.43 -18.83 1.59
N ILE A 229 -1.64 -18.00 0.92
CA ILE A 229 -1.12 -18.28 -0.43
C ILE A 229 -0.20 -19.50 -0.42
N ARG A 230 0.74 -19.56 0.53
CA ARG A 230 1.73 -20.66 0.65
C ARG A 230 1.08 -22.03 0.81
N LYS A 231 -0.08 -22.10 1.45
CA LYS A 231 -0.87 -23.34 1.58
C LYS A 231 -1.41 -23.83 0.23
N ASP A 232 -1.88 -22.92 -0.60
CA ASP A 232 -2.56 -23.24 -1.87
C ASP A 232 -1.61 -23.35 -3.07
N TYR A 233 -0.51 -22.59 -3.07
CA TYR A 233 0.47 -22.53 -4.14
C TYR A 233 1.90 -22.90 -3.67
N PRO A 234 2.12 -24.03 -2.99
CA PRO A 234 3.36 -24.32 -2.25
C PRO A 234 4.67 -24.19 -3.05
N ASP A 235 4.61 -24.38 -4.38
CA ASP A 235 5.76 -24.27 -5.29
C ASP A 235 6.02 -22.83 -5.81
N HIS A 236 5.20 -21.84 -5.46
CA HIS A 236 5.26 -20.45 -5.95
C HIS A 236 5.86 -19.51 -4.89
N ASP A 237 7.07 -19.79 -4.45
CA ASP A 237 7.72 -19.04 -3.36
C ASP A 237 7.84 -17.52 -3.58
N TRP A 238 7.98 -17.08 -4.84
CA TRP A 238 7.89 -15.68 -5.23
C TRP A 238 6.55 -15.03 -4.86
N LEU A 239 5.44 -15.76 -4.96
CA LEU A 239 4.09 -15.26 -4.66
C LEU A 239 3.88 -15.17 -3.15
N HIS A 240 4.48 -16.07 -2.37
CA HIS A 240 4.48 -16.01 -0.89
C HIS A 240 5.22 -14.75 -0.42
N LEU A 241 6.38 -14.46 -1.01
CA LEU A 241 7.10 -13.22 -0.71
C LEU A 241 6.35 -11.99 -1.22
N THR A 242 5.74 -12.04 -2.41
CA THR A 242 4.89 -10.94 -2.93
C THR A 242 3.81 -10.57 -1.91
N ALA A 243 3.17 -11.57 -1.31
CA ALA A 243 2.17 -11.38 -0.28
C ALA A 243 2.73 -10.87 1.05
N LEU A 244 3.93 -11.27 1.46
CA LEU A 244 4.58 -10.66 2.61
C LEU A 244 4.91 -9.17 2.40
N ILE A 245 5.14 -8.73 1.15
CA ILE A 245 5.71 -7.41 0.89
C ILE A 245 4.79 -6.38 0.23
N HIS A 246 3.61 -6.78 -0.26
CA HIS A 246 2.69 -5.90 -1.01
C HIS A 246 2.44 -4.55 -0.30
N ASP A 247 2.14 -4.63 0.99
CA ASP A 247 1.71 -3.52 1.82
C ASP A 247 2.86 -2.73 2.46
N LEU A 248 4.12 -3.11 2.22
CA LEU A 248 5.27 -2.44 2.87
C LEU A 248 5.46 -0.98 2.44
N GLY A 249 4.83 -0.57 1.33
CA GLY A 249 4.78 0.84 0.94
C GLY A 249 4.03 1.73 1.95
N LYS A 250 3.25 1.15 2.88
CA LYS A 250 2.60 1.86 3.99
C LYS A 250 3.58 2.55 4.94
N VAL A 251 4.86 2.21 4.85
CA VAL A 251 5.93 2.85 5.64
C VAL A 251 6.05 4.37 5.42
N LEU A 252 5.44 4.92 4.36
CA LEU A 252 5.26 6.36 4.15
C LEU A 252 4.55 7.08 5.32
N LEU A 253 3.69 6.37 6.07
CA LEU A 253 3.06 6.86 7.31
C LEU A 253 4.08 7.16 8.43
N HIS A 254 5.24 6.51 8.40
CA HIS A 254 6.24 6.65 9.46
C HIS A 254 7.04 7.97 9.29
N PRO A 255 7.28 8.74 10.38
CA PRO A 255 7.95 10.05 10.30
C PRO A 255 9.33 10.05 9.64
N SER A 256 10.07 8.94 9.69
CA SER A 256 11.38 8.82 9.00
C SER A 256 11.28 8.73 7.47
N PHE A 257 10.08 8.53 6.91
CA PHE A 257 9.83 8.39 5.48
C PHE A 257 9.08 9.61 4.94
N GLY A 258 8.17 10.17 5.74
CA GLY A 258 7.53 11.45 5.46
C GLY A 258 6.50 11.85 6.50
N GLY A 259 5.90 10.87 7.21
CA GLY A 259 4.72 11.13 8.03
C GLY A 259 3.54 11.55 7.15
N GLU A 260 3.41 10.93 5.97
CA GLU A 260 2.37 11.28 4.99
C GLU A 260 0.98 10.97 5.57
N PRO A 261 -0.04 11.79 5.28
CA PRO A 261 -1.41 11.51 5.72
C PRO A 261 -1.95 10.25 5.03
N GLN A 262 -2.75 9.46 5.75
CA GLN A 262 -3.24 8.16 5.27
C GLN A 262 -3.84 8.21 3.86
N TRP A 263 -4.58 9.28 3.51
CA TRP A 263 -5.25 9.43 2.20
C TRP A 263 -4.30 9.42 0.99
N CYS A 264 -3.01 9.69 1.15
CA CYS A 264 -2.01 9.57 0.07
C CYS A 264 -1.05 8.38 0.24
N VAL A 265 -1.40 7.42 1.10
CA VAL A 265 -0.63 6.20 1.33
C VAL A 265 -1.48 4.95 1.12
N VAL A 266 -2.66 4.85 1.72
CA VAL A 266 -3.52 3.65 1.70
C VAL A 266 -4.76 3.82 0.83
N GLY A 267 -5.64 2.82 0.81
CA GLY A 267 -6.92 2.83 0.09
C GLY A 267 -6.82 2.49 -1.40
N ASP A 268 -8.00 2.31 -2.02
CA ASP A 268 -8.12 1.97 -3.45
C ASP A 268 -7.42 2.99 -4.36
N THR A 269 -6.73 2.49 -5.39
CA THR A 269 -6.03 3.31 -6.39
C THR A 269 -6.82 3.44 -7.69
N PHE A 270 -6.57 4.54 -8.42
CA PHE A 270 -7.21 4.85 -9.69
C PHE A 270 -6.29 5.63 -10.64
N PRO A 271 -6.51 5.56 -11.97
CA PRO A 271 -5.79 6.36 -12.96
C PRO A 271 -6.08 7.86 -12.82
N LEU A 272 -5.02 8.64 -12.85
CA LEU A 272 -5.04 10.11 -12.96
C LEU A 272 -4.77 10.53 -14.41
N GLY A 273 -5.17 11.75 -14.80
CA GLY A 273 -4.96 12.26 -16.16
C GLY A 273 -5.97 11.77 -17.21
N CYS A 274 -6.96 10.96 -16.80
CA CYS A 274 -8.14 10.58 -17.58
C CYS A 274 -9.40 10.63 -16.70
N ALA A 275 -10.58 10.34 -17.27
CA ALA A 275 -11.84 10.41 -16.53
C ALA A 275 -11.92 9.39 -15.38
N PHE A 276 -12.44 9.83 -14.23
CA PHE A 276 -12.74 8.98 -13.08
C PHE A 276 -14.01 8.14 -13.35
N HIS A 277 -13.87 6.81 -13.32
CA HIS A 277 -14.95 5.86 -13.59
C HIS A 277 -15.90 5.74 -12.39
N GLU A 278 -17.21 5.66 -12.64
CA GLU A 278 -18.27 5.60 -11.63
C GLU A 278 -18.23 4.38 -10.69
N CYS A 279 -17.35 3.41 -10.96
CA CYS A 279 -17.15 2.22 -10.13
C CYS A 279 -16.04 2.37 -9.09
N ILE A 280 -15.34 3.51 -9.06
CA ILE A 280 -14.43 3.85 -7.96
C ILE A 280 -15.30 4.14 -6.73
N VAL A 281 -14.90 3.61 -5.57
CA VAL A 281 -15.61 3.81 -4.30
C VAL A 281 -15.84 5.31 -4.04
N HIS A 282 -16.98 5.69 -3.45
CA HIS A 282 -17.37 7.09 -3.18
C HIS A 282 -17.08 8.12 -4.32
N HIS A 283 -17.34 7.73 -5.58
CA HIS A 283 -17.07 8.54 -6.79
C HIS A 283 -17.57 9.98 -6.73
N GLN A 284 -18.66 10.25 -6.00
CA GLN A 284 -19.24 11.59 -5.85
C GLN A 284 -18.24 12.67 -5.40
N TYR A 285 -17.18 12.29 -4.67
CA TYR A 285 -16.18 13.23 -4.17
C TYR A 285 -15.21 13.75 -5.23
N PHE A 286 -15.06 13.07 -6.38
CA PHE A 286 -14.27 13.60 -7.50
C PHE A 286 -14.80 14.93 -8.03
N LYS A 287 -16.07 15.30 -7.77
CA LYS A 287 -16.60 16.64 -8.08
C LYS A 287 -15.78 17.78 -7.45
N GLY A 288 -15.12 17.52 -6.31
CA GLY A 288 -14.23 18.47 -5.64
C GLY A 288 -12.78 18.45 -6.14
N ASN A 289 -12.40 17.48 -6.96
CA ASN A 289 -11.05 17.37 -7.52
C ASN A 289 -10.86 18.37 -8.68
N PRO A 290 -9.79 19.18 -8.72
CA PRO A 290 -9.54 20.10 -9.83
C PRO A 290 -9.35 19.38 -11.19
N ASP A 291 -8.82 18.15 -11.19
CA ASP A 291 -8.62 17.36 -12.41
C ASP A 291 -9.93 16.88 -13.03
N HIS A 292 -11.01 16.75 -12.25
CA HIS A 292 -12.34 16.38 -12.76
C HIS A 292 -12.91 17.44 -13.72
N GLN A 293 -12.54 18.72 -13.54
CA GLN A 293 -12.95 19.81 -14.41
C GLN A 293 -11.93 20.11 -15.51
N ASN A 294 -10.77 19.44 -15.51
CA ASN A 294 -9.71 19.67 -16.50
C ASN A 294 -10.17 19.20 -17.90
N PRO A 295 -10.20 20.09 -18.91
CA PRO A 295 -10.72 19.77 -20.24
C PRO A 295 -9.92 18.69 -20.98
N THR A 296 -8.65 18.50 -20.60
CA THR A 296 -7.76 17.46 -21.13
C THR A 296 -8.07 16.09 -20.50
N PHE A 297 -8.33 16.04 -19.19
CA PHE A 297 -8.46 14.78 -18.46
C PHE A 297 -9.87 14.20 -18.48
N ARG A 298 -10.92 15.03 -18.61
CA ARG A 298 -12.34 14.62 -18.57
C ARG A 298 -12.82 13.59 -19.63
N THR A 299 -11.96 13.13 -20.53
CA THR A 299 -12.31 12.12 -21.54
C THR A 299 -11.91 10.73 -21.09
N LYS A 300 -12.49 9.67 -21.70
CA LYS A 300 -12.19 8.26 -21.38
C LYS A 300 -10.68 7.98 -21.37
N LEU A 301 -9.95 8.48 -22.35
CA LEU A 301 -8.50 8.27 -22.47
C LEU A 301 -7.67 9.39 -21.84
N GLY A 302 -8.21 10.61 -21.77
CA GLY A 302 -7.49 11.77 -21.24
C GLY A 302 -6.21 12.06 -22.02
N ILE A 303 -5.06 11.95 -21.36
CA ILE A 303 -3.72 12.06 -21.96
C ILE A 303 -3.17 10.75 -22.54
N TYR A 304 -3.83 9.61 -22.31
CA TYR A 304 -3.34 8.29 -22.71
C TYR A 304 -3.78 7.90 -24.12
N SER A 305 -3.10 6.92 -24.71
CA SER A 305 -3.62 6.19 -25.87
C SER A 305 -4.32 4.90 -25.42
N GLU A 306 -5.22 4.38 -26.25
CA GLU A 306 -5.82 3.06 -26.02
C GLU A 306 -4.73 1.97 -26.01
N ASN A 307 -4.86 0.99 -25.11
CA ASN A 307 -3.93 -0.11 -24.87
C ASN A 307 -2.47 0.34 -24.65
N CYS A 308 -2.24 1.51 -24.06
CA CYS A 308 -0.90 2.06 -23.88
C CYS A 308 0.00 1.19 -23.00
N GLY A 309 -0.56 0.43 -22.06
CA GLY A 309 0.13 -0.26 -20.99
C GLY A 309 -0.05 0.47 -19.66
N LEU A 310 -0.43 -0.25 -18.61
CA LEU A 310 -0.57 0.32 -17.26
C LEU A 310 0.77 0.81 -16.71
N ASP A 311 1.89 0.37 -17.29
CA ASP A 311 3.23 0.87 -16.98
C ASP A 311 3.36 2.39 -17.19
N LYS A 312 2.66 2.93 -18.21
CA LYS A 312 2.63 4.34 -18.62
C LYS A 312 1.52 5.16 -17.94
N VAL A 313 0.58 4.49 -17.27
CA VAL A 313 -0.49 5.16 -16.54
C VAL A 313 0.05 5.73 -15.23
N THR A 314 -0.29 6.98 -14.94
CA THR A 314 -0.06 7.58 -13.63
C THR A 314 -1.23 7.23 -12.74
N MET A 315 -1.00 6.35 -11.76
CA MET A 315 -1.96 6.04 -10.71
C MET A 315 -1.95 7.11 -9.62
N SER A 316 -3.03 7.22 -8.85
CA SER A 316 -3.07 7.87 -7.54
C SER A 316 -1.89 7.40 -6.68
N TRP A 317 -1.21 8.34 -6.01
CA TRP A 317 -0.02 8.01 -5.22
C TRP A 317 -0.37 7.24 -3.94
N GLY A 318 0.41 6.21 -3.64
CA GLY A 318 0.21 5.36 -2.46
C GLY A 318 1.26 4.25 -2.34
N HIS A 319 1.00 3.32 -1.43
CA HIS A 319 1.86 2.20 -1.08
C HIS A 319 2.19 1.29 -2.28
N ASP A 320 1.23 1.00 -3.18
CA ASP A 320 1.46 0.20 -4.40
C ASP A 320 2.64 0.72 -5.24
N GLU A 321 2.55 1.99 -5.68
CA GLU A 321 3.53 2.61 -6.57
C GLU A 321 4.86 2.81 -5.86
N TYR A 322 4.84 3.18 -4.57
CA TYR A 322 6.07 3.34 -3.79
C TYR A 322 6.79 2.01 -3.56
N MET A 323 6.08 0.94 -3.18
CA MET A 323 6.71 -0.37 -2.97
C MET A 323 7.20 -0.99 -4.29
N TYR A 324 6.50 -0.75 -5.40
CA TYR A 324 7.00 -1.06 -6.74
C TYR A 324 8.30 -0.31 -7.06
N LEU A 325 8.40 0.98 -6.74
CA LEU A 325 9.62 1.77 -6.91
C LEU A 325 10.77 1.26 -6.02
N VAL A 326 10.51 0.92 -4.75
CA VAL A 326 11.47 0.28 -3.85
C VAL A 326 11.97 -1.03 -4.47
N ALA A 327 11.08 -1.91 -4.93
CA ALA A 327 11.45 -3.20 -5.49
C ALA A 327 12.28 -3.08 -6.79
N LYS A 328 11.87 -2.20 -7.71
CA LYS A 328 12.60 -1.88 -8.95
C LYS A 328 13.96 -1.23 -8.67
N GLY A 329 14.01 -0.21 -7.82
CA GLY A 329 15.22 0.55 -7.50
C GLY A 329 16.30 -0.28 -6.81
N ASN A 330 15.88 -1.27 -6.01
CA ASN A 330 16.78 -2.25 -5.38
C ASN A 330 17.06 -3.50 -6.23
N LYS A 331 16.61 -3.52 -7.49
CA LYS A 331 16.90 -4.57 -8.47
C LYS A 331 16.50 -5.97 -7.99
N THR A 332 15.29 -6.12 -7.46
CA THR A 332 14.75 -7.44 -7.10
C THR A 332 14.81 -8.43 -8.26
N THR A 333 14.96 -9.72 -7.94
CA THR A 333 14.86 -10.84 -8.89
C THR A 333 13.46 -11.46 -8.93
N LEU A 334 12.47 -10.85 -8.25
CA LEU A 334 11.07 -11.22 -8.36
C LEU A 334 10.56 -11.15 -9.82
N PRO A 335 9.65 -12.05 -10.24
CA PRO A 335 9.14 -12.06 -11.61
C PRO A 335 8.25 -10.85 -11.91
N PRO A 336 8.01 -10.51 -13.19
CA PRO A 336 7.13 -9.41 -13.58
C PRO A 336 5.73 -9.47 -12.94
N ALA A 337 5.15 -10.66 -12.77
CA ALA A 337 3.86 -10.87 -12.12
C ALA A 337 3.83 -10.35 -10.66
N ALA A 338 4.90 -10.59 -9.89
CA ALA A 338 5.02 -10.07 -8.53
C ALA A 338 5.03 -8.53 -8.50
N LEU A 339 5.79 -7.92 -9.41
CA LEU A 339 5.87 -6.45 -9.52
C LEU A 339 4.55 -5.84 -9.99
N PHE A 340 3.80 -6.53 -10.85
CA PHE A 340 2.48 -6.11 -11.28
C PHE A 340 1.46 -6.20 -10.13
N ILE A 341 1.47 -7.30 -9.35
CA ILE A 341 0.66 -7.44 -8.14
C ILE A 341 0.93 -6.28 -7.19
N ILE A 342 2.19 -6.07 -6.78
CA ILE A 342 2.57 -4.99 -5.84
C ILE A 342 2.08 -3.63 -6.33
N ARG A 343 2.19 -3.35 -7.63
CA ARG A 343 1.86 -2.03 -8.21
C ARG A 343 0.36 -1.76 -8.43
N PHE A 344 -0.49 -2.79 -8.44
CA PHE A 344 -1.90 -2.65 -8.84
C PHE A 344 -2.89 -3.41 -7.96
N HIS A 345 -2.48 -3.92 -6.78
CA HIS A 345 -3.36 -4.67 -5.89
C HIS A 345 -4.45 -3.82 -5.21
N SER A 346 -4.24 -2.51 -5.10
CA SER A 346 -5.27 -1.57 -4.68
C SER A 346 -6.16 -1.10 -5.84
N PHE A 347 -5.92 -1.50 -7.08
CA PHE A 347 -6.65 -1.00 -8.25
C PHE A 347 -7.99 -1.74 -8.47
N TYR A 348 -8.85 -1.74 -7.46
CA TYR A 348 -10.11 -2.51 -7.42
C TYR A 348 -11.06 -2.18 -8.59
N ALA A 349 -11.08 -0.92 -9.06
CA ALA A 349 -11.85 -0.54 -10.25
C ALA A 349 -11.47 -1.35 -11.50
N LEU A 350 -10.21 -1.80 -11.63
CA LEU A 350 -9.77 -2.74 -12.66
C LEU A 350 -10.07 -4.19 -12.28
N HIS A 351 -9.43 -4.74 -11.24
CA HIS A 351 -9.40 -6.20 -11.05
C HIS A 351 -10.69 -6.78 -10.44
N ARG A 352 -11.54 -5.96 -9.81
CA ARG A 352 -12.88 -6.35 -9.32
C ARG A 352 -14.00 -5.90 -10.27
N SER A 353 -13.92 -4.69 -10.82
CA SER A 353 -15.02 -4.08 -11.59
C SER A 353 -14.82 -4.08 -13.12
N GLY A 354 -13.65 -4.46 -13.63
CA GLY A 354 -13.38 -4.56 -15.08
C GLY A 354 -13.24 -3.22 -15.82
N ALA A 355 -13.23 -2.09 -15.11
CA ALA A 355 -12.99 -0.78 -15.71
C ALA A 355 -11.53 -0.62 -16.14
N TYR A 356 -11.23 0.42 -16.92
CA TYR A 356 -9.87 0.76 -17.40
C TYR A 356 -9.12 -0.31 -18.21
N THR A 357 -9.76 -1.42 -18.56
CA THR A 357 -9.21 -2.48 -19.44
C THR A 357 -8.76 -1.96 -20.82
N TYR A 358 -9.28 -0.82 -21.27
CA TYR A 358 -8.86 -0.12 -22.49
C TYR A 358 -7.51 0.63 -22.37
N LEU A 359 -6.88 0.66 -21.20
CA LEU A 359 -5.51 1.15 -21.01
C LEU A 359 -4.49 0.00 -21.01
N MET A 360 -4.94 -1.25 -20.84
CA MET A 360 -4.08 -2.42 -20.72
C MET A 360 -3.48 -2.84 -22.07
N ASN A 361 -2.18 -3.14 -22.06
CA ASN A 361 -1.56 -3.90 -23.15
C ASN A 361 -1.80 -5.43 -22.95
N ASP A 362 -1.20 -6.27 -23.79
CA ASP A 362 -1.39 -7.73 -23.68
C ASP A 362 -0.63 -8.36 -22.50
N ASP A 363 0.53 -7.82 -22.12
CA ASP A 363 1.27 -8.27 -20.93
C ASP A 363 0.47 -8.01 -19.64
N ASP A 364 -0.16 -6.83 -19.53
CA ASP A 364 -1.03 -6.46 -18.41
C ASP A 364 -2.20 -7.46 -18.24
N LYS A 365 -2.75 -7.98 -19.35
CA LYS A 365 -3.86 -8.95 -19.34
C LYS A 365 -3.43 -10.31 -18.81
N GLU A 366 -2.20 -10.73 -19.10
CA GLU A 366 -1.62 -11.94 -18.52
C GLU A 366 -1.29 -11.75 -17.04
N MET A 367 -0.74 -10.59 -16.65
CA MET A 367 -0.44 -10.30 -15.25
C MET A 367 -1.70 -10.11 -14.38
N LEU A 368 -2.81 -9.60 -14.96
CA LEU A 368 -4.10 -9.46 -14.27
C LEU A 368 -4.62 -10.80 -13.72
N LYS A 369 -4.33 -11.93 -14.38
CA LYS A 369 -4.70 -13.26 -13.89
C LYS A 369 -4.04 -13.57 -12.54
N TRP A 370 -2.76 -13.24 -12.39
CA TRP A 370 -2.01 -13.38 -11.14
C TRP A 370 -2.48 -12.39 -10.07
N LEU A 371 -2.85 -11.16 -10.46
CA LEU A 371 -3.46 -10.20 -9.54
C LEU A 371 -4.82 -10.69 -9.01
N GLN A 372 -5.66 -11.30 -9.83
CA GLN A 372 -6.93 -11.90 -9.41
C GLN A 372 -6.78 -13.17 -8.57
N VAL A 373 -5.64 -13.86 -8.67
CA VAL A 373 -5.25 -14.89 -7.69
C VAL A 373 -4.89 -14.21 -6.37
N PHE A 374 -3.97 -13.26 -6.38
CA PHE A 374 -3.47 -12.56 -5.19
C PHE A 374 -4.59 -11.88 -4.39
N SER A 375 -5.46 -11.11 -5.03
CA SER A 375 -6.47 -10.26 -4.37
C SER A 375 -7.48 -11.05 -3.53
N LYS A 376 -7.60 -12.37 -3.75
CA LYS A 376 -8.41 -13.24 -2.89
C LYS A 376 -7.77 -13.38 -1.52
N TYR A 377 -6.46 -13.56 -1.44
CA TYR A 377 -5.77 -13.81 -0.18
C TYR A 377 -5.56 -12.53 0.60
N ASP A 378 -5.17 -11.43 -0.07
CA ASP A 378 -5.17 -10.09 0.53
C ASP A 378 -6.52 -9.77 1.20
N LEU A 379 -7.62 -9.87 0.46
CA LEU A 379 -8.92 -9.51 1.03
C LEU A 379 -9.42 -10.50 2.09
N TYR A 380 -9.33 -11.81 1.82
CA TYR A 380 -10.08 -12.81 2.57
C TYR A 380 -9.27 -13.57 3.63
N SER A 381 -7.93 -13.47 3.64
CA SER A 381 -7.11 -14.10 4.71
C SER A 381 -7.21 -13.37 6.06
N LYS A 382 -7.69 -12.11 6.04
CA LYS A 382 -7.92 -11.25 7.21
C LYS A 382 -8.76 -11.98 8.26
N SER A 383 -8.11 -12.37 9.35
CA SER A 383 -8.72 -13.19 10.39
C SER A 383 -8.21 -12.83 11.78
N ASN A 384 -8.92 -13.29 12.83
CA ASN A 384 -8.45 -13.15 14.21
C ASN A 384 -7.47 -14.27 14.62
N VAL A 385 -7.03 -15.11 13.68
CA VAL A 385 -6.08 -16.21 13.92
C VAL A 385 -4.67 -15.73 13.61
N LYS A 386 -3.85 -15.58 14.66
CA LYS A 386 -2.49 -15.06 14.54
C LYS A 386 -1.50 -16.11 14.05
N ILE A 387 -0.62 -15.71 13.14
CA ILE A 387 0.50 -16.52 12.65
C ILE A 387 1.64 -16.46 13.67
N ASN A 388 2.20 -17.62 14.05
CA ASN A 388 3.38 -17.62 14.92
C ASN A 388 4.62 -17.14 14.15
N GLN A 389 4.98 -15.86 14.37
CA GLN A 389 6.10 -15.22 13.71
C GLN A 389 7.43 -15.97 13.90
N GLU A 390 7.66 -16.58 15.08
CA GLU A 390 8.91 -17.30 15.35
C GLU A 390 9.06 -18.56 14.48
N GLU A 391 7.95 -19.24 14.16
CA GLU A 391 7.95 -20.45 13.33
C GLU A 391 8.18 -20.13 11.84
N VAL A 392 7.62 -19.02 11.35
CA VAL A 392 7.65 -18.66 9.91
C VAL A 392 8.80 -17.72 9.52
N LYS A 393 9.37 -16.97 10.46
CA LYS A 393 10.42 -15.94 10.19
C LYS A 393 11.63 -16.51 9.44
N ALA A 394 12.11 -17.71 9.79
CA ALA A 394 13.24 -18.33 9.10
C ALA A 394 12.95 -18.62 7.62
N TYR A 395 11.71 -19.01 7.29
CA TYR A 395 11.30 -19.25 5.91
C TYR A 395 11.26 -17.93 5.12
N TYR A 396 10.57 -16.91 5.63
CA TYR A 396 10.44 -15.63 4.92
C TYR A 396 11.77 -14.89 4.78
N LEU A 397 12.68 -14.97 5.76
CA LEU A 397 14.04 -14.44 5.63
C LEU A 397 14.80 -15.10 4.47
N SER A 398 14.63 -16.41 4.25
CA SER A 398 15.27 -17.12 3.12
C SER A 398 14.72 -16.66 1.77
N LEU A 399 13.42 -16.32 1.69
CA LEU A 399 12.84 -15.74 0.47
C LEU A 399 13.33 -14.30 0.23
N ILE A 400 13.42 -13.50 1.30
CA ILE A 400 13.98 -12.14 1.23
C ILE A 400 15.42 -12.19 0.69
N GLU A 401 16.26 -13.08 1.22
CA GLU A 401 17.64 -13.28 0.75
C GLU A 401 17.72 -13.78 -0.70
N LYS A 402 16.79 -14.66 -1.13
CA LYS A 402 16.70 -15.14 -2.52
C LYS A 402 16.36 -14.01 -3.51
N TYR A 403 15.48 -13.08 -3.12
CA TYR A 403 14.85 -12.14 -4.04
C TYR A 403 15.33 -10.69 -3.94
N PHE A 404 16.05 -10.32 -2.88
CA PHE A 404 16.47 -8.95 -2.60
C PHE A 404 17.88 -8.88 -1.98
N PRO A 405 18.58 -7.74 -2.12
CA PRO A 405 19.77 -7.47 -1.31
C PRO A 405 19.42 -7.39 0.18
N ALA A 406 20.34 -7.76 1.07
CA ALA A 406 20.11 -7.77 2.52
C ALA A 406 19.71 -6.41 3.13
N LYS A 407 20.04 -5.29 2.46
CA LYS A 407 19.58 -3.93 2.81
C LYS A 407 19.13 -3.23 1.54
N LEU A 408 17.91 -2.70 1.58
CA LEU A 408 17.30 -1.93 0.50
C LEU A 408 17.44 -0.44 0.81
N ARG A 409 17.46 0.39 -0.24
CA ARG A 409 17.17 1.82 -0.19
C ARG A 409 15.65 2.02 -0.21
N TRP A 410 15.15 2.89 0.66
CA TRP A 410 13.75 3.28 0.76
C TRP A 410 13.62 4.80 0.64
#